data_AF-A0A938FW10-F1
#
_entry.id   AF-A0A938FW10-F1
#
_cell.length_a   1.000
_cell.length_b   1.000
_cell.length_c   1.000
_cell.angle_alpha   90.00
_cell.angle_beta   90.00
_cell.angle_gamma   90.00
#
_symmetry.space_group_name_H-M   'P 1'
#
loop_
_entity.id
_entity.type
_entity.pdbx_description
1 polymer ?
#
loop_
_entity_poly.entity_id
_entity_poly.type
_entity_poly.pdbx_seq_one_letter_code
_entity_poly.pdbx_strand_id
1 'polypeptide(L)' 'MKSDDQPHAPGWGRALSVARARPRCGARTRSGSPCKSPVVTGRNRCRMHGGALGSGAPMG' A
#
# COMPACT_ATOMS: atom_id res chain seq x y z
N MET A 1 -9.51 12.87 34.61
CA MET A 1 -10.14 12.03 33.57
C MET A 1 -10.08 12.76 32.23
N LYS A 2 -9.47 12.10 31.24
CA LYS A 2 -9.64 12.20 29.77
C LYS A 2 -9.99 13.57 29.16
N SER A 3 -9.02 14.16 28.44
CA SER A 3 -9.30 15.14 27.39
C SER A 3 -8.35 14.93 26.22
N ASP A 4 -8.53 13.83 25.49
CA ASP A 4 -7.91 13.56 24.18
C ASP A 4 -8.98 13.65 23.07
N ASP A 5 -9.79 14.70 23.09
CA ASP A 5 -10.74 15.03 22.00
C ASP A 5 -10.08 15.98 21.00
N GLN A 6 -8.92 15.57 20.47
CA GLN A 6 -8.41 16.20 19.26
C GLN A 6 -9.07 15.48 18.08
N PRO A 7 -9.80 16.17 17.18
CA PRO A 7 -10.25 15.54 15.96
C PRO A 7 -9.00 15.17 15.19
N HIS A 8 -8.67 13.88 15.16
CA HIS A 8 -7.68 13.35 14.23
C HIS A 8 -8.14 13.75 12.83
N ALA A 9 -7.59 14.86 12.31
CA ALA A 9 -7.84 15.31 10.95
C ALA A 9 -7.71 14.07 10.07
N PRO A 10 -8.73 13.71 9.26
CA PRO A 10 -8.86 12.37 8.74
C PRO A 10 -7.59 11.96 8.01
N GLY A 11 -6.74 11.17 8.67
CA GLY A 11 -5.39 10.83 8.18
C GLY A 11 -5.46 10.09 6.85
N TRP A 12 -6.65 9.58 6.50
CA TRP A 12 -6.95 8.96 5.23
C TRP A 12 -6.86 9.90 4.03
N GLY A 13 -7.09 11.22 4.16
CA GLY A 13 -7.06 12.13 2.99
C GLY A 13 -5.68 12.21 2.34
N ARG A 14 -4.64 12.37 3.18
CA ARG A 14 -3.25 12.36 2.73
C ARG A 14 -2.83 10.96 2.26
N ALA A 15 -3.21 9.92 2.99
CA ALA A 15 -2.90 8.53 2.62
C ALA A 15 -3.55 8.12 1.27
N LEU A 16 -4.77 8.57 1.00
CA LEU A 16 -5.49 8.30 -0.25
C LEU A 16 -4.84 9.03 -1.44
N SER A 17 -4.45 10.29 -1.25
CA SER A 17 -3.76 11.06 -2.29
C SER A 17 -2.43 10.40 -2.68
N VAL A 18 -1.65 9.95 -1.69
CA VAL A 18 -0.43 9.16 -1.92
C VAL A 18 -0.77 7.84 -2.61
N ALA A 19 -1.80 7.13 -2.18
CA ALA A 19 -2.23 5.89 -2.81
C ALA A 19 -2.65 6.08 -4.27
N ARG A 20 -3.23 7.22 -4.65
CA ARG A 20 -3.62 7.54 -6.04
C ARG A 20 -2.43 7.89 -6.92
N ALA A 21 -1.47 8.65 -6.43
CA ALA A 21 -0.28 9.08 -7.18
C ALA A 21 0.67 7.92 -7.54
N ARG A 22 0.53 6.77 -6.87
CA ARG A 22 1.44 5.64 -7.03
C ARG A 22 1.11 4.76 -8.25
N PRO A 23 2.12 4.10 -8.84
CA PRO A 23 1.88 3.11 -9.88
C PRO A 23 1.06 1.93 -9.34
N ARG A 24 0.36 1.25 -10.25
CA ARG A 24 -0.41 0.02 -9.97
C ARG A 24 0.51 -1.19 -9.95
N CYS A 25 0.21 -2.15 -9.08
CA CYS A 25 1.03 -3.34 -8.88
C CYS A 25 1.21 -4.20 -10.15
N GLY A 26 0.15 -4.35 -10.95
CA GLY A 26 0.20 -5.09 -12.21
C GLY A 26 0.41 -6.61 -12.10
N ALA A 27 0.59 -7.18 -10.90
CA ALA A 27 0.72 -8.63 -10.73
C ALA A 27 -0.57 -9.33 -11.18
N ARG A 28 -0.45 -10.50 -11.82
CA ARG A 28 -1.62 -11.27 -12.26
C ARG A 28 -2.37 -11.80 -11.05
N THR A 29 -3.64 -11.43 -10.93
CA THR A 29 -4.52 -11.93 -9.87
C THR A 29 -4.99 -13.34 -10.20
N ARG A 30 -5.63 -14.01 -9.23
CA ARG A 30 -6.24 -15.34 -9.46
C ARG A 30 -7.29 -15.33 -10.57
N SER A 31 -7.99 -14.21 -10.75
CA SER A 31 -8.97 -14.00 -11.84
C SER A 31 -8.33 -13.65 -13.19
N GLY A 32 -7.00 -13.68 -13.30
CA GLY A 32 -6.27 -13.41 -14.55
C GLY A 32 -6.09 -11.93 -14.88
N SER A 33 -6.76 -11.01 -14.18
CA SER A 33 -6.62 -9.57 -14.39
C SER A 33 -5.41 -8.97 -13.64
N PRO A 34 -4.84 -7.84 -14.10
CA PRO A 34 -3.74 -7.18 -13.42
C PRO A 34 -4.17 -6.52 -12.10
N CYS A 35 -3.34 -6.61 -11.08
CA CYS A 35 -3.59 -6.03 -9.76
C CYS A 35 -3.60 -4.49 -9.82
N LYS A 36 -4.72 -3.90 -9.38
CA LYS A 36 -4.96 -2.45 -9.36
C LYS A 36 -4.58 -1.79 -8.02
N SER A 37 -4.08 -2.54 -7.05
CA SER A 37 -3.60 -1.99 -5.78
C SER A 37 -2.36 -1.12 -6.01
N PRO A 38 -2.18 -0.03 -5.22
CA PRO A 38 -0.97 0.76 -5.29
C PRO A 38 0.24 -0.08 -4.83
N VAL A 39 1.37 0.14 -5.48
CA VAL A 39 2.68 -0.43 -5.08
C VAL A 39 3.03 0.01 -3.64
N VAL A 40 3.97 -0.63 -2.93
CA VAL A 40 4.49 -0.15 -1.61
C VAL A 40 5.69 0.77 -1.81
N THR A 41 5.92 1.77 -0.94
CA THR A 41 6.95 2.80 -1.18
C THR A 41 8.32 2.13 -1.26
N GLY A 42 9.10 2.45 -2.30
CA GLY A 42 10.40 1.82 -2.54
C GLY A 42 10.35 0.35 -2.96
N ARG A 43 9.19 -0.16 -3.39
CA ARG A 43 9.02 -1.54 -3.89
C ARG A 43 8.45 -1.51 -5.30
N ASN A 44 8.39 -2.69 -5.94
CA ASN A 44 7.81 -2.85 -7.29
C ASN A 44 6.39 -3.45 -7.27
N ARG A 45 5.94 -3.97 -6.13
CA ARG A 45 4.63 -4.63 -5.98
C ARG A 45 3.84 -4.09 -4.80
N CYS A 46 2.54 -4.37 -4.77
CA CYS A 46 1.69 -4.04 -3.62
C CYS A 46 1.96 -4.99 -2.45
N ARG A 47 1.44 -4.63 -1.27
CA ARG A 47 1.57 -5.42 -0.05
C ARG A 47 1.21 -6.89 -0.25
N MET A 48 0.15 -7.17 -1.01
CA MET A 48 -0.37 -8.52 -1.23
C MET A 48 0.42 -9.36 -2.25
N HIS A 49 1.27 -8.72 -3.07
CA HIS A 49 2.00 -9.39 -4.15
C HIS A 49 3.51 -9.23 -3.98
N GLY A 50 4.01 -9.34 -2.75
CA GLY A 50 5.44 -9.33 -2.43
C GLY A 50 6.04 -7.95 -2.12
N GLY A 51 5.22 -6.92 -1.92
CA GLY A 51 5.67 -5.59 -1.52
C GLY A 51 5.65 -5.33 -0.02
N ALA A 52 5.26 -6.31 0.82
CA ALA A 52 5.27 -6.12 2.27
C ALA A 52 6.71 -6.14 2.82
N LEU A 53 6.90 -5.58 4.02
CA LEU A 53 8.18 -5.68 4.71
C LEU A 53 8.52 -7.16 4.93
N GLY A 54 9.78 -7.53 4.67
CA GLY A 54 10.22 -8.93 4.75
C GLY A 54 9.73 -9.82 3.60
N SER A 55 9.03 -9.28 2.60
CA SER A 55 8.71 -10.02 1.38
C SER A 55 9.88 -10.02 0.38
N GLY A 56 10.04 -11.13 -0.33
CA GLY A 56 11.11 -11.35 -1.31
C GLY A 56 12.03 -12.49 -0.88
N ALA A 57 12.76 -13.06 -1.83
CA ALA A 57 13.80 -14.03 -1.53
C ALA A 57 14.98 -13.33 -0.81
N PRO A 58 15.73 -14.03 0.06
CA PRO A 58 16.98 -13.50 0.60
C PRO A 58 17.95 -13.18 -0.54
N MET A 59 18.77 -12.14 -0.35
CA MET A 59 19.94 -11.95 -1.21
C MET A 59 20.92 -13.07 -0.87
N GLY A 60 21.28 -13.87 -1.89
CA GLY A 60 22.18 -15.01 -1.75
C GLY A 60 23.60 -14.61 -1.40
#